data_AF-A0A5N1J6Y4-F1
#
_entry.id   AF-A0A5N1J6Y4-F1
#
_cell.length_a   1.000
_cell.length_b   1.000
_cell.length_c   1.000
_cell.angle_alpha   90.00
_cell.angle_beta   90.00
_cell.angle_gamma   90.00
#
_symmetry.space_group_name_H-M   'P 1'
#
loop_
_entity.id
_entity.type
_entity.pdbx_description
1 polymer ?
#
loop_
_entity_poly.entity_id
_entity_poly.type
_entity_poly.pdbx_seq_one_letter_code
_entity_poly.pdbx_strand_id
1 'polypeptide(L)'
;MAKFILLALFFFLSLYKVKAQTNEKEVRLSAIRQVLDGYNNHNYKAMKAPWMLLGKVIIPEKSLKNEFEPLFKKYGKAEIDTVTYSSKYEYTAKLRMEKDPAARLFMYFFFNEKGKIEGMGFTSPPFVYRKKRPVNPVSAALLEAGIDSLVKQKYRKSKTHKFNGSVMVLDSGRSVYQKHFGYSDLHLKNSLNDTTLYELASCSKQFTAVAILLLEQQGKLKLTDPVQQFIPDFPYKNITIENLLTHTSGLPDYDKLLSKVWDKSKFATNYDVIELLKKHKPKVLAQPNESFMYSNTGYLVLSVIIEKASGLSYAGFLESAIFKPLGMEHTRVYNTRRSKNEKIENYAYGYVYSNSLNRYVVPDSTKEFQQVIYQDAITGDGTVNSCTRDLILWENELLKPTLISKQNLAKAFTPHRLNNGQPSYYGYGFILNDGQKTERLVYHTGSWPGYLCIIMRFADLQKTIVVLSNNSYDNSLKLADDIAATLVE
;
A
#
# COMPACT_ATOMS: atom_id res chain seq x y z
N MET A 1 -14.50 -2.77 -13.94
CA MET A 1 -15.11 -3.53 -12.84
C MET A 1 -15.32 -4.96 -13.30
N ALA A 2 -14.43 -5.86 -12.90
CA ALA A 2 -14.80 -7.25 -12.68
C ALA A 2 -15.17 -7.34 -11.19
N LYS A 3 -16.41 -7.73 -10.89
CA LYS A 3 -16.86 -8.04 -9.54
C LYS A 3 -16.61 -9.54 -9.33
N PHE A 4 -15.51 -9.92 -8.68
CA PHE A 4 -15.56 -10.57 -7.37
C PHE A 4 -14.18 -10.84 -6.76
N ILE A 5 -14.13 -10.59 -5.45
CA ILE A 5 -13.20 -11.12 -4.46
C ILE A 5 -13.73 -12.50 -4.08
N LEU A 6 -13.08 -13.60 -4.44
CA LEU A 6 -13.38 -14.89 -3.84
C LEU A 6 -12.44 -15.11 -2.64
N LEU A 7 -12.90 -14.67 -1.46
CA LEU A 7 -12.26 -14.88 -0.18
C LEU A 7 -12.60 -16.29 0.31
N ALA A 8 -11.65 -17.22 0.26
CA ALA A 8 -11.70 -18.46 1.03
C ALA A 8 -10.74 -18.32 2.22
N LEU A 9 -11.29 -17.92 3.36
CA LEU A 9 -10.63 -17.90 4.66
C LEU A 9 -10.43 -19.34 5.12
N PHE A 10 -9.21 -19.89 5.09
CA PHE A 10 -8.75 -20.91 6.05
C PHE A 10 -7.22 -20.88 6.17
N PHE A 11 -6.74 -20.51 7.36
CA PHE A 11 -5.38 -20.74 7.83
C PHE A 11 -5.22 -22.23 8.13
N PHE A 12 -4.21 -22.89 7.55
CA PHE A 12 -3.52 -24.00 8.20
C PHE A 12 -2.07 -24.09 7.72
N LEU A 13 -1.14 -23.97 8.67
CA LEU A 13 0.25 -24.38 8.54
C LEU A 13 0.31 -25.89 8.37
N SER A 14 1.07 -26.39 7.39
CA SER A 14 1.77 -27.66 7.54
C SER A 14 3.24 -27.50 7.19
N LEU A 15 4.06 -27.72 8.21
CA LEU A 15 5.49 -28.02 8.13
C LEU A 15 5.73 -29.17 7.13
N TYR A 16 6.79 -29.10 6.33
CA TYR A 16 7.89 -30.08 6.29
C TYR A 16 8.86 -29.86 5.10
N LYS A 17 10.15 -30.01 5.44
CA LYS A 17 11.36 -30.36 4.68
C LYS A 17 11.52 -29.95 3.21
N VAL A 18 12.58 -29.17 3.01
CA VAL A 18 13.30 -28.91 1.75
C VAL A 18 13.87 -30.22 1.16
N LYS A 19 13.22 -30.78 0.13
CA LYS A 19 13.84 -31.47 -1.03
C LYS A 19 12.76 -32.04 -1.98
N ALA A 20 12.16 -31.17 -2.82
CA ALA A 20 11.40 -31.54 -4.04
C ALA A 20 11.04 -30.34 -4.95
N GLN A 21 11.77 -29.21 -4.89
CA GLN A 21 11.27 -27.92 -5.42
C GLN A 21 11.06 -27.83 -6.95
N THR A 22 11.72 -28.64 -7.78
CA THR A 22 11.62 -28.54 -9.24
C THR A 22 10.31 -29.12 -9.80
N ASN A 23 9.81 -30.22 -9.23
CA ASN A 23 8.63 -30.90 -9.79
C ASN A 23 7.33 -30.18 -9.41
N GLU A 24 7.23 -29.64 -8.19
CA GLU A 24 6.01 -28.95 -7.74
C GLU A 24 5.80 -27.58 -8.42
N LYS A 25 6.89 -26.88 -8.75
CA LYS A 25 6.80 -25.59 -9.45
C LYS A 25 6.26 -25.78 -10.86
N GLU A 26 6.73 -26.79 -11.58
CA GLU A 26 6.24 -27.09 -12.94
C GLU A 26 4.77 -27.51 -12.94
N VAL A 27 4.31 -28.25 -11.92
CA VAL A 27 2.88 -28.57 -11.76
C VAL A 27 2.03 -27.29 -11.69
N ARG A 28 2.45 -26.31 -10.89
CA ARG A 28 1.73 -25.02 -10.72
C ARG A 28 1.80 -24.17 -11.98
N LEU A 29 2.96 -24.10 -12.65
CA LEU A 29 3.08 -23.40 -13.94
C LEU A 29 2.22 -24.05 -15.04
N SER A 30 2.14 -25.38 -15.06
CA SER A 30 1.25 -26.12 -15.96
C SER A 30 -0.22 -25.79 -15.71
N ALA A 31 -0.63 -25.73 -14.44
CA ALA A 31 -1.99 -25.31 -14.08
C ALA A 31 -2.34 -23.88 -14.56
N ILE A 32 -1.40 -22.92 -14.44
CA ILE A 32 -1.59 -21.56 -14.97
C ILE A 32 -1.77 -21.58 -16.49
N ARG A 33 -0.94 -22.34 -17.21
CA ARG A 33 -1.06 -22.48 -18.68
C ARG A 33 -2.42 -23.07 -19.06
N GLN A 34 -2.86 -24.12 -18.37
CA GLN A 34 -4.16 -24.75 -18.63
C GLN A 34 -5.34 -23.80 -18.42
N VAL A 35 -5.30 -22.93 -17.40
CA VAL A 35 -6.29 -21.88 -17.22
C VAL A 35 -6.32 -20.93 -18.43
N LEU A 36 -5.15 -20.50 -18.90
CA LEU A 36 -5.06 -19.54 -19.99
C LEU A 36 -5.45 -20.16 -21.35
N ASP A 37 -5.14 -21.44 -21.57
CA ASP A 37 -5.60 -22.21 -22.71
C ASP A 37 -7.13 -22.35 -22.70
N GLY A 38 -7.72 -22.60 -21.53
CA GLY A 38 -9.17 -22.62 -21.36
C GLY A 38 -9.82 -21.27 -21.69
N TYR A 39 -9.23 -20.16 -21.23
CA TYR A 39 -9.64 -18.80 -21.58
C TYR A 39 -9.59 -18.55 -23.10
N ASN A 40 -8.45 -18.84 -23.74
CA ASN A 40 -8.22 -18.57 -25.16
C ASN A 40 -9.13 -19.37 -26.10
N ASN A 41 -9.60 -20.54 -25.64
CA ASN A 41 -10.46 -21.43 -26.42
C ASN A 41 -11.94 -21.39 -25.98
N HIS A 42 -12.32 -20.44 -25.12
CA HIS A 42 -13.68 -20.37 -24.52
C HIS A 42 -14.12 -21.70 -23.85
N ASN A 43 -13.15 -22.50 -23.39
CA ASN A 43 -13.37 -23.81 -22.79
C ASN A 43 -13.29 -23.71 -21.26
N TYR A 44 -14.36 -23.20 -20.66
CA TYR A 44 -14.46 -22.96 -19.22
C TYR A 44 -14.47 -24.26 -18.38
N LYS A 45 -14.80 -25.39 -19.01
CA LYS A 45 -14.64 -26.72 -18.40
C LYS A 45 -13.17 -27.08 -18.23
N ALA A 46 -12.35 -26.90 -19.28
CA ALA A 46 -10.91 -27.13 -19.22
C ALA A 46 -10.20 -26.14 -18.29
N MET A 47 -10.64 -24.87 -18.30
CA MET A 47 -10.15 -23.83 -17.39
C MET A 47 -10.31 -24.20 -15.91
N LYS A 48 -11.34 -25.00 -15.59
CA LYS A 48 -11.66 -25.44 -14.23
C LYS A 48 -10.89 -26.70 -13.79
N ALA A 49 -10.35 -27.50 -14.71
CA ALA A 49 -9.63 -28.74 -14.40
C ALA A 49 -8.46 -28.61 -13.37
N PRO A 50 -7.69 -27.51 -13.32
CA PRO A 50 -6.61 -27.36 -12.33
C PRO A 50 -7.09 -26.95 -10.92
N TRP A 51 -8.38 -26.68 -10.72
CA TRP A 51 -8.93 -26.27 -9.42
C TRP A 51 -9.10 -27.44 -8.44
N MET A 52 -9.02 -27.15 -7.15
CA MET A 52 -9.48 -28.08 -6.11
C MET A 52 -11.01 -28.07 -6.05
N LEU A 53 -11.61 -29.23 -5.80
CA LEU A 53 -12.97 -29.32 -5.27
C LEU A 53 -12.98 -28.86 -3.80
N LEU A 54 -13.32 -27.60 -3.55
CA LEU A 54 -13.50 -27.04 -2.20
C LEU A 54 -14.85 -27.50 -1.62
N GLY A 55 -14.93 -28.75 -1.15
CA GLY A 55 -16.17 -29.30 -0.57
C GLY A 55 -17.36 -29.27 -1.56
N LYS A 56 -18.52 -28.72 -1.14
CA LYS A 56 -19.72 -28.53 -1.99
C LYS A 56 -19.68 -27.28 -2.87
N VAL A 57 -18.65 -26.43 -2.76
CA VAL A 57 -18.55 -25.18 -3.53
C VAL A 57 -17.92 -25.49 -4.88
N ILE A 58 -18.77 -25.68 -5.87
CA ILE A 58 -18.37 -25.87 -7.27
C ILE A 58 -18.42 -24.51 -7.95
N ILE A 59 -17.28 -23.97 -8.42
CA ILE A 59 -17.31 -22.79 -9.31
C ILE A 59 -18.04 -23.20 -10.59
N PRO A 60 -19.20 -22.61 -10.90
CA PRO A 60 -19.94 -22.94 -12.11
C PRO A 60 -19.19 -22.47 -13.35
N GLU A 61 -19.19 -23.25 -14.43
CA GLU A 61 -18.62 -22.82 -15.72
C GLU A 61 -19.26 -21.51 -16.21
N LYS A 62 -20.55 -21.32 -15.91
CA LYS A 62 -21.29 -20.09 -16.19
C LYS A 62 -20.68 -18.86 -15.50
N SER A 63 -20.16 -19.01 -14.27
CA SER A 63 -19.52 -17.91 -13.55
C SER A 63 -18.20 -17.52 -14.22
N LEU A 64 -17.37 -18.49 -14.59
CA LEU A 64 -16.14 -18.25 -15.36
C LEU A 64 -16.47 -17.58 -16.70
N LYS A 65 -17.48 -18.07 -17.43
CA LYS A 65 -17.91 -17.48 -18.69
C LYS A 65 -18.31 -16.00 -18.53
N ASN A 66 -19.16 -15.69 -17.55
CA ASN A 66 -19.63 -14.32 -17.32
C ASN A 66 -18.49 -13.34 -16.99
N GLU A 67 -17.42 -13.83 -16.37
CA GLU A 67 -16.27 -13.01 -15.99
C GLU A 67 -15.26 -12.84 -17.12
N PHE A 68 -14.95 -13.92 -17.85
CA PHE A 68 -13.88 -13.94 -18.84
C PHE A 68 -14.32 -13.58 -20.26
N GLU A 69 -15.59 -13.77 -20.64
CA GLU A 69 -16.10 -13.35 -21.95
C GLU A 69 -15.97 -11.83 -22.20
N PRO A 70 -16.34 -10.93 -21.24
CA PRO A 70 -16.12 -9.50 -21.42
C PRO A 70 -14.64 -9.14 -21.62
N LEU A 71 -13.74 -9.86 -20.94
CA LEU A 71 -12.30 -9.68 -21.07
C LEU A 71 -11.81 -10.13 -22.45
N PHE A 72 -12.23 -11.30 -22.92
CA PHE A 72 -11.89 -11.79 -24.26
C PHE A 72 -12.41 -10.86 -25.35
N LYS A 73 -13.65 -10.38 -25.23
CA LYS A 73 -14.20 -9.40 -26.18
C LYS A 73 -13.32 -8.15 -26.26
N LYS A 74 -12.91 -7.62 -25.10
CA LYS A 74 -12.12 -6.40 -24.98
C LYS A 74 -10.67 -6.57 -25.43
N TYR A 75 -10.04 -7.68 -25.05
CA TYR A 75 -8.58 -7.84 -25.10
C TYR A 75 -8.10 -8.97 -26.03
N GLY A 76 -8.99 -9.84 -26.50
CA GLY A 76 -8.64 -11.01 -27.31
C GLY A 76 -7.94 -12.11 -26.52
N LYS A 77 -7.16 -12.93 -27.22
CA LYS A 77 -6.35 -13.98 -26.61
C LYS A 77 -5.29 -13.40 -25.66
N ALA A 78 -4.87 -14.21 -24.70
CA ALA A 78 -3.85 -13.89 -23.72
C ALA A 78 -2.69 -14.88 -23.80
N GLU A 79 -1.48 -14.38 -23.62
CA GLU A 79 -0.27 -15.18 -23.45
C GLU A 79 0.40 -14.83 -22.12
N ILE A 80 1.13 -15.79 -21.54
CA ILE A 80 1.90 -15.54 -20.32
C ILE A 80 3.19 -14.80 -20.72
N ASP A 81 3.34 -13.55 -20.31
CA ASP A 81 4.60 -12.81 -20.45
C ASP A 81 5.59 -13.22 -19.34
N THR A 82 5.13 -13.17 -18.09
CA THR A 82 5.97 -13.52 -16.92
C THR A 82 5.11 -14.18 -15.84
N VAL A 83 5.70 -15.10 -15.08
CA VAL A 83 5.12 -15.57 -13.81
C VAL A 83 6.08 -15.25 -12.67
N THR A 84 5.57 -14.57 -11.65
CA THR A 84 6.26 -14.30 -10.38
C THR A 84 5.57 -15.07 -9.25
N TYR A 85 6.25 -15.32 -8.13
CA TYR A 85 5.67 -15.98 -6.97
C TYR A 85 6.26 -15.42 -5.67
N SER A 86 5.40 -15.21 -4.67
CA SER A 86 5.77 -14.73 -3.32
C SER A 86 5.99 -15.89 -2.33
N SER A 87 5.46 -17.06 -2.63
CA SER A 87 5.63 -18.29 -1.86
C SER A 87 5.46 -19.52 -2.75
N LYS A 88 5.56 -20.73 -2.19
CA LYS A 88 5.19 -21.96 -2.93
C LYS A 88 3.69 -22.07 -3.24
N TYR A 89 2.84 -21.23 -2.66
CA TYR A 89 1.39 -21.26 -2.83
C TYR A 89 0.87 -20.09 -3.69
N GLU A 90 1.66 -19.05 -3.88
CA GLU A 90 1.16 -17.76 -4.35
C GLU A 90 1.88 -17.31 -5.61
N TYR A 91 1.17 -17.26 -6.73
CA TYR A 91 1.72 -16.96 -8.06
C TYR A 91 0.95 -15.82 -8.72
N THR A 92 1.65 -15.00 -9.50
CA THR A 92 1.04 -13.94 -10.33
C THR A 92 1.56 -14.06 -11.76
N ALA A 93 0.65 -14.20 -12.72
CA ALA A 93 0.95 -14.18 -14.14
C ALA A 93 0.68 -12.79 -14.74
N LYS A 94 1.68 -12.16 -15.34
CA LYS A 94 1.52 -11.01 -16.24
C LYS A 94 1.09 -11.53 -17.61
N LEU A 95 -0.01 -11.00 -18.12
CA LEU A 95 -0.59 -11.41 -19.39
C LEU A 95 -0.26 -10.40 -20.49
N ARG A 96 0.11 -10.91 -21.67
CA ARG A 96 0.18 -10.15 -22.92
C ARG A 96 -1.11 -10.41 -23.70
N MET A 97 -1.86 -9.35 -23.99
CA MET A 97 -3.14 -9.47 -24.68
C MET A 97 -3.02 -9.20 -26.19
N GLU A 98 -3.76 -9.95 -27.00
CA GLU A 98 -3.74 -9.84 -28.47
C GLU A 98 -4.17 -8.46 -28.98
N LYS A 99 -5.30 -7.92 -28.49
CA LYS A 99 -5.87 -6.65 -28.97
C LYS A 99 -5.31 -5.42 -28.27
N ASP A 100 -4.61 -5.60 -27.15
CA ASP A 100 -3.96 -4.53 -26.41
C ASP A 100 -2.66 -5.05 -25.78
N PRO A 101 -1.58 -5.24 -26.58
CA PRO A 101 -0.32 -5.78 -26.09
C PRO A 101 0.33 -4.93 -25.00
N ALA A 102 -0.05 -3.65 -24.92
CA ALA A 102 0.40 -2.71 -23.89
C ALA A 102 -0.41 -2.81 -22.58
N ALA A 103 -1.55 -3.53 -22.58
CA ALA A 103 -2.34 -3.73 -21.37
C ALA A 103 -1.55 -4.52 -20.33
N ARG A 104 -1.32 -3.89 -19.18
CA ARG A 104 -0.71 -4.56 -18.02
C ARG A 104 -1.79 -5.22 -17.18
N LEU A 105 -2.10 -6.48 -17.50
CA LEU A 105 -3.06 -7.32 -16.78
C LEU A 105 -2.34 -8.42 -15.99
N PHE A 106 -2.75 -8.59 -14.74
CA PHE A 106 -2.14 -9.54 -13.81
C PHE A 106 -3.20 -10.46 -13.24
N MET A 107 -2.97 -11.77 -13.35
CA MET A 107 -3.83 -12.80 -12.79
C MET A 107 -3.09 -13.49 -11.65
N TYR A 108 -3.68 -13.45 -10.46
CA TYR A 108 -3.14 -14.07 -9.26
C TYR A 108 -3.73 -15.48 -9.09
N PHE A 109 -2.94 -16.39 -8.52
CA PHE A 109 -3.30 -17.78 -8.24
C PHE A 109 -2.83 -18.19 -6.84
N PHE A 110 -3.76 -18.74 -6.05
CA PHE A 110 -3.49 -19.44 -4.80
C PHE A 110 -3.52 -20.95 -5.07
N PHE A 111 -2.48 -21.64 -4.63
CA PHE A 111 -2.31 -23.07 -4.76
C PHE A 111 -2.24 -23.74 -3.40
N ASN A 112 -2.74 -24.96 -3.30
CA ASN A 112 -2.49 -25.82 -2.16
C ASN A 112 -1.15 -26.56 -2.26
N GLU A 113 -0.88 -27.40 -1.26
CA GLU A 113 0.29 -28.30 -1.22
C GLU A 113 0.38 -29.23 -2.43
N LYS A 114 -0.77 -29.65 -2.97
CA LYS A 114 -0.85 -30.56 -4.14
C LYS A 114 -0.76 -29.83 -5.49
N GLY A 115 -0.52 -28.51 -5.49
CA GLY A 115 -0.45 -27.69 -6.71
C GLY A 115 -1.80 -27.48 -7.40
N LYS A 116 -2.93 -27.67 -6.71
CA LYS A 116 -4.28 -27.34 -7.20
C LYS A 116 -4.65 -25.91 -6.84
N ILE A 117 -5.37 -25.24 -7.74
CA ILE A 117 -5.83 -23.86 -7.55
C ILE A 117 -6.96 -23.84 -6.51
N GLU A 118 -6.79 -23.04 -5.46
CA GLU A 118 -7.81 -22.75 -4.44
C GLU A 118 -8.43 -21.37 -4.61
N GLY A 119 -7.74 -20.46 -5.30
CA GLY A 119 -8.24 -19.13 -5.61
C GLY A 119 -7.54 -18.52 -6.82
N MET A 120 -8.27 -17.72 -7.58
CA MET A 120 -7.74 -17.02 -8.75
C MET A 120 -8.52 -15.73 -8.98
N GLY A 121 -7.86 -14.70 -9.49
CA GLY A 121 -8.53 -13.48 -9.90
C GLY A 121 -7.57 -12.47 -10.53
N PHE A 122 -8.13 -11.43 -11.13
CA PHE A 122 -7.33 -10.27 -11.50
C PHE A 122 -6.96 -9.47 -10.27
N THR A 123 -5.71 -9.04 -10.20
CA THR A 123 -5.22 -8.26 -9.07
C THR A 123 -4.70 -6.90 -9.53
N SER A 124 -4.50 -6.01 -8.56
CA SER A 124 -3.70 -4.81 -8.76
C SER A 124 -2.29 -5.18 -9.24
N PRO A 125 -1.63 -4.30 -10.01
CA PRO A 125 -0.27 -4.57 -10.47
C PRO A 125 0.64 -4.92 -9.29
N PRO A 126 1.43 -6.00 -9.37
CA PRO A 126 2.29 -6.45 -8.28
C PRO A 126 3.53 -5.55 -8.09
N PHE A 127 3.66 -4.49 -8.90
CA PHE A 127 4.82 -3.62 -8.99
C PHE A 127 6.12 -4.42 -9.12
N VAL A 128 6.19 -5.23 -10.19
CA VAL A 128 7.37 -6.01 -10.54
C VAL A 128 7.77 -5.64 -11.97
N TYR A 129 8.99 -5.15 -12.11
CA TYR A 129 9.54 -4.68 -13.39
C TYR A 129 10.85 -5.40 -13.66
N ARG A 130 11.06 -5.93 -14.87
CA ARG A 130 12.33 -6.63 -15.19
C ARG A 130 13.45 -5.60 -15.30
N LYS A 131 14.65 -5.92 -14.80
CA LYS A 131 15.84 -5.12 -15.08
C LYS A 131 16.12 -5.19 -16.58
N LYS A 132 16.04 -4.07 -17.29
CA LYS A 132 16.47 -3.99 -18.70
C LYS A 132 17.96 -3.63 -18.76
N ARG A 133 18.63 -4.02 -19.85
CA ARG A 133 19.95 -3.46 -20.18
C ARG A 133 19.79 -1.94 -20.32
N PRO A 134 20.77 -1.13 -19.88
CA PRO A 134 20.68 0.32 -19.99
C PRO A 134 20.36 0.70 -21.44
N VAL A 135 19.19 1.30 -21.63
CA VAL A 135 18.79 1.92 -22.89
C VAL A 135 19.32 3.35 -22.87
N ASN A 136 19.56 3.94 -24.04
CA ASN A 136 19.91 5.35 -24.14
C ASN A 136 18.94 6.20 -23.29
N PRO A 137 19.45 7.17 -22.53
CA PRO A 137 18.60 8.03 -21.70
C PRO A 137 17.55 8.71 -22.58
N VAL A 138 16.28 8.49 -22.25
CA VAL A 138 15.16 9.24 -22.85
C VAL A 138 15.25 10.67 -22.35
N SER A 139 15.09 11.65 -23.22
CA SER A 139 15.11 13.06 -22.79
C SER A 139 13.98 13.33 -21.80
N ALA A 140 14.23 14.22 -20.82
CA ALA A 140 13.22 14.58 -19.82
C ALA A 140 11.91 15.09 -20.47
N ALA A 141 12.01 15.81 -21.60
CA ALA A 141 10.85 16.29 -22.36
C ALA A 141 10.01 15.16 -22.97
N LEU A 142 10.65 14.12 -23.52
CA LEU A 142 9.93 12.96 -24.06
C LEU A 142 9.27 12.17 -22.92
N LEU A 143 9.95 12.03 -21.79
CA LEU A 143 9.41 11.37 -20.62
C LEU A 143 8.19 12.13 -20.05
N GLU A 144 8.31 13.45 -19.89
CA GLU A 144 7.21 14.33 -19.46
C GLU A 144 6.00 14.17 -20.39
N ALA A 145 6.21 14.25 -21.71
CA ALA A 145 5.14 14.15 -22.70
C ALA A 145 4.46 12.75 -22.69
N GLY A 146 5.24 11.68 -22.51
CA GLY A 146 4.71 10.32 -22.41
C GLY A 146 3.83 10.13 -21.18
N ILE A 147 4.31 10.58 -20.02
CA ILE A 147 3.55 10.55 -18.76
C ILE A 147 2.31 11.44 -18.88
N ASP A 148 2.43 12.66 -19.42
CA ASP A 148 1.33 13.59 -19.57
C ASP A 148 0.21 13.01 -20.45
N SER A 149 0.58 12.43 -21.60
CA SER A 149 -0.36 11.76 -22.50
C SER A 149 -1.11 10.63 -21.79
N LEU A 150 -0.39 9.80 -21.04
CA LEU A 150 -0.96 8.70 -20.27
C LEU A 150 -1.97 9.22 -19.22
N VAL A 151 -1.56 10.16 -18.38
CA VAL A 151 -2.40 10.68 -17.28
C VAL A 151 -3.63 11.41 -17.85
N LYS A 152 -3.45 12.26 -18.88
CA LYS A 152 -4.56 12.93 -19.58
C LYS A 152 -5.53 11.95 -20.22
N GLN A 153 -5.03 10.84 -20.78
CA GLN A 153 -5.90 9.81 -21.35
C GLN A 153 -6.81 9.20 -20.27
N LYS A 154 -6.26 8.86 -19.10
CA LYS A 154 -7.03 8.32 -17.97
C LYS A 154 -8.02 9.35 -17.42
N TYR A 155 -7.60 10.61 -17.32
CA TYR A 155 -8.46 11.72 -16.90
C TYR A 155 -9.63 11.98 -17.88
N ARG A 156 -9.39 11.88 -19.19
CA ARG A 156 -10.40 12.14 -20.24
C ARG A 156 -11.36 10.98 -20.51
N LYS A 157 -10.88 9.72 -20.45
CA LYS A 157 -11.67 8.53 -20.83
C LYS A 157 -12.88 8.27 -19.93
N SER A 158 -12.90 8.83 -18.72
CA SER A 158 -13.95 8.58 -17.73
C SER A 158 -14.93 9.74 -17.67
N LYS A 159 -16.23 9.53 -17.96
CA LYS A 159 -17.27 10.57 -17.73
C LYS A 159 -17.66 10.66 -16.25
N THR A 160 -17.55 9.56 -15.52
CA THR A 160 -17.88 9.36 -14.10
C THR A 160 -16.74 8.58 -13.46
N HIS A 161 -16.20 9.02 -12.32
CA HIS A 161 -14.95 8.49 -11.72
C HIS A 161 -13.69 8.93 -12.47
N LYS A 162 -13.53 10.23 -12.72
CA LYS A 162 -12.27 10.80 -13.20
C LYS A 162 -11.23 10.79 -12.08
N PHE A 163 -9.95 10.68 -12.42
CA PHE A 163 -8.90 10.95 -11.46
C PHE A 163 -9.02 12.39 -10.95
N ASN A 164 -8.98 12.58 -9.63
CA ASN A 164 -8.89 13.88 -8.99
C ASN A 164 -7.71 13.82 -8.01
N GLY A 165 -6.65 14.57 -8.29
CA GLY A 165 -5.39 14.42 -7.57
C GLY A 165 -4.15 14.98 -8.26
N SER A 166 -2.98 14.67 -7.69
CA SER A 166 -1.66 15.09 -8.14
C SER A 166 -0.83 13.88 -8.56
N VAL A 167 -0.02 14.05 -9.62
CA VAL A 167 0.97 13.07 -10.06
C VAL A 167 2.32 13.76 -10.19
N MET A 168 3.35 13.18 -9.60
CA MET A 168 4.72 13.66 -9.65
C MET A 168 5.70 12.52 -9.95
N VAL A 169 6.70 12.78 -10.79
CA VAL A 169 7.82 11.89 -11.04
C VAL A 169 9.12 12.64 -10.81
N LEU A 170 9.98 12.05 -9.98
CA LEU A 170 11.33 12.54 -9.71
C LEU A 170 12.36 11.66 -10.42
N ASP A 171 13.40 12.28 -10.94
CA ASP A 171 14.60 11.63 -11.48
C ASP A 171 15.84 12.24 -10.81
N SER A 172 16.60 11.42 -10.09
CA SER A 172 17.74 11.84 -9.26
C SER A 172 17.42 13.07 -8.38
N GLY A 173 16.23 13.05 -7.75
CA GLY A 173 15.79 14.09 -6.82
C GLY A 173 15.22 15.37 -7.46
N ARG A 174 15.10 15.42 -8.80
CA ARG A 174 14.52 16.54 -9.53
C ARG A 174 13.18 16.17 -10.14
N SER A 175 12.20 17.07 -10.04
CA SER A 175 10.89 16.87 -10.68
C SER A 175 11.01 16.93 -12.20
N VAL A 176 10.68 15.82 -12.87
CA VAL A 176 10.60 15.71 -14.33
C VAL A 176 9.16 15.68 -14.84
N TYR A 177 8.20 15.48 -13.95
CA TYR A 177 6.77 15.61 -14.21
C TYR A 177 6.07 15.99 -12.91
N GLN A 178 5.23 17.03 -12.93
CA GLN A 178 4.39 17.41 -11.79
C GLN A 178 3.14 18.10 -12.32
N LYS A 179 1.99 17.44 -12.20
CA LYS A 179 0.71 17.98 -12.67
C LYS A 179 -0.41 17.64 -11.68
N HIS A 180 -1.43 18.49 -11.71
CA HIS A 180 -2.55 18.47 -10.79
C HIS A 180 -3.85 18.47 -11.60
N PHE A 181 -4.79 17.60 -11.23
CA PHE A 181 -5.99 17.33 -12.01
C PHE A 181 -7.24 17.38 -11.14
N GLY A 182 -8.11 18.34 -11.40
CA GLY A 182 -9.37 18.51 -10.68
C GLY A 182 -9.25 19.48 -9.51
N TYR A 183 -10.00 19.23 -8.43
CA TYR A 183 -10.26 20.23 -7.39
C TYR A 183 -9.97 19.73 -5.97
N SER A 184 -9.47 20.63 -5.11
CA SER A 184 -9.32 20.37 -3.67
C SER A 184 -10.69 20.32 -2.97
N ASP A 185 -11.65 21.08 -3.47
CA ASP A 185 -13.05 21.09 -3.05
C ASP A 185 -13.94 20.95 -4.31
N LEU A 186 -14.75 19.88 -4.38
CA LEU A 186 -15.62 19.63 -5.52
C LEU A 186 -16.83 20.57 -5.60
N HIS A 187 -17.18 21.25 -4.52
CA HIS A 187 -18.25 22.25 -4.46
C HIS A 187 -17.75 23.62 -4.89
N LEU A 188 -16.67 24.10 -4.25
CA LEU A 188 -16.07 25.41 -4.54
C LEU A 188 -15.25 25.42 -5.85
N LYS A 189 -14.86 24.24 -6.33
CA LYS A 189 -14.03 24.05 -7.54
C LYS A 189 -12.69 24.79 -7.46
N ASN A 190 -12.08 24.79 -6.28
CA ASN A 190 -10.72 25.27 -6.09
C ASN A 190 -9.74 24.31 -6.77
N SER A 191 -8.97 24.78 -7.75
CA SER A 191 -8.02 23.94 -8.49
C SER A 191 -6.92 23.40 -7.58
N LEU A 192 -6.58 22.13 -7.77
CA LEU A 192 -5.40 21.52 -7.14
C LEU A 192 -4.11 22.17 -7.66
N ASN A 193 -3.12 22.30 -6.78
CA ASN A 193 -1.77 22.77 -7.10
C ASN A 193 -0.70 22.00 -6.31
N ASP A 194 0.55 22.46 -6.38
CA ASP A 194 1.70 21.79 -5.80
C ASP A 194 1.80 21.88 -4.27
N THR A 195 1.10 22.85 -3.66
CA THR A 195 0.98 23.03 -2.20
C THR A 195 -0.32 22.47 -1.63
N THR A 196 -1.20 21.90 -2.45
CA THR A 196 -2.42 21.28 -1.95
C THR A 196 -2.09 20.09 -1.06
N LEU A 197 -2.58 20.13 0.18
CA LEU A 197 -2.37 19.10 1.19
C LEU A 197 -3.35 17.93 1.01
N TYR A 198 -2.81 16.72 1.03
CA TYR A 198 -3.54 15.46 1.02
C TYR A 198 -3.22 14.68 2.28
N GLU A 199 -4.21 13.96 2.82
CA GLU A 199 -3.96 12.96 3.84
C GLU A 199 -3.23 11.76 3.23
N LEU A 200 -2.03 11.46 3.74
CA LEU A 200 -1.18 10.41 3.19
C LEU A 200 -1.59 9.00 3.61
N ALA A 201 -2.54 8.89 4.54
CA ALA A 201 -2.97 7.61 5.13
C ALA A 201 -1.74 6.78 5.54
N SER A 202 -1.68 5.49 5.19
CA SER A 202 -0.54 4.63 5.55
C SER A 202 0.83 5.04 5.00
N CYS A 203 0.94 5.95 4.01
CA CYS A 203 2.25 6.50 3.66
C CYS A 203 2.85 7.35 4.79
N SER A 204 2.04 7.79 5.77
CA SER A 204 2.47 8.42 7.03
C SER A 204 3.44 7.55 7.83
N LYS A 205 3.36 6.22 7.70
CA LYS A 205 4.20 5.26 8.41
C LYS A 205 5.69 5.45 8.16
N GLN A 206 6.07 5.98 6.99
CA GLN A 206 7.46 6.31 6.67
C GLN A 206 8.01 7.38 7.62
N PHE A 207 7.22 8.41 7.93
CA PHE A 207 7.60 9.48 8.86
C PHE A 207 7.68 8.96 10.30
N THR A 208 6.72 8.13 10.72
CA THR A 208 6.75 7.48 12.05
C THR A 208 7.97 6.59 12.22
N ALA A 209 8.34 5.81 11.19
CA ALA A 209 9.51 4.96 11.23
C ALA A 209 10.81 5.78 11.32
N VAL A 210 10.95 6.83 10.50
CA VAL A 210 12.10 7.73 10.56
C VAL A 210 12.17 8.45 11.91
N ALA A 211 11.04 8.86 12.50
CA ALA A 211 11.00 9.45 13.83
C ALA A 211 11.56 8.51 14.92
N ILE A 212 11.18 7.23 14.89
CA ILE A 212 11.74 6.21 15.80
C ILE A 212 13.25 6.04 15.59
N LEU A 213 13.71 6.02 14.34
CA LEU A 213 15.13 5.91 14.01
C LEU A 213 15.94 7.16 14.42
N LEU A 214 15.35 8.34 14.37
CA LEU A 214 15.98 9.56 14.89
C LEU A 214 16.10 9.52 16.41
N LEU A 215 15.08 9.00 17.11
CA LEU A 215 15.15 8.78 18.56
C LEU A 215 16.21 7.72 18.93
N GLU A 216 16.33 6.65 18.14
CA GLU A 216 17.41 5.66 18.28
C GLU A 216 18.78 6.32 18.07
N GLN A 217 18.92 7.13 17.02
CA GLN A 217 20.16 7.88 16.73
C GLN A 217 20.54 8.86 17.85
N GLN A 218 19.55 9.44 18.53
CA GLN A 218 19.74 10.29 19.70
C GLN A 218 20.00 9.50 21.01
N GLY A 219 20.01 8.17 20.96
CA GLY A 219 20.20 7.31 22.13
C GLY A 219 19.01 7.28 23.10
N LYS A 220 17.83 7.78 22.69
CA LYS A 220 16.62 7.87 23.53
C LYS A 220 15.85 6.56 23.65
N LEU A 221 16.09 5.63 22.72
CA LEU A 221 15.53 4.28 22.70
C LEU A 221 16.45 3.34 21.94
N LYS A 222 16.22 2.03 22.06
CA LYS A 222 16.77 1.01 21.16
C LYS A 222 15.63 0.27 20.49
N LEU A 223 15.83 -0.16 19.24
CA LEU A 223 14.79 -0.93 18.52
C LEU A 223 14.46 -2.27 19.19
N THR A 224 15.40 -2.80 19.98
CA THR A 224 15.23 -4.01 20.79
C THR A 224 14.50 -3.78 22.11
N ASP A 225 14.24 -2.53 22.50
CA ASP A 225 13.55 -2.24 23.75
C ASP A 225 12.12 -2.81 23.71
N PRO A 226 11.66 -3.44 24.80
CA PRO A 226 10.30 -3.93 24.88
C PRO A 226 9.31 -2.75 24.96
N VAL A 227 8.11 -2.93 24.40
CA VAL A 227 7.06 -1.90 24.48
C VAL A 227 6.75 -1.51 25.93
N GLN A 228 6.85 -2.44 26.88
CA GLN A 228 6.64 -2.17 28.31
C GLN A 228 7.62 -1.16 28.91
N GLN A 229 8.77 -0.90 28.29
CA GLN A 229 9.68 0.13 28.77
C GLN A 229 9.06 1.54 28.66
N PHE A 230 8.18 1.76 27.67
CA PHE A 230 7.52 3.05 27.43
C PHE A 230 6.06 3.05 27.87
N ILE A 231 5.42 1.87 27.91
CA ILE A 231 4.03 1.67 28.32
C ILE A 231 4.00 0.50 29.32
N PRO A 232 4.31 0.72 30.61
CA PRO A 232 4.53 -0.36 31.60
C PRO A 232 3.42 -1.42 31.66
N ASP A 233 2.16 -0.99 31.59
CA ASP A 233 0.99 -1.89 31.67
C ASP A 233 0.53 -2.44 30.31
N PHE A 234 1.36 -2.35 29.26
CA PHE A 234 1.00 -2.90 27.96
C PHE A 234 0.79 -4.43 28.06
N PRO A 235 -0.36 -4.96 27.59
CA PRO A 235 -0.81 -6.30 27.98
C PRO A 235 -0.05 -7.45 27.31
N TYR A 236 0.77 -7.17 26.31
CA TYR A 236 1.50 -8.17 25.52
C TYR A 236 2.99 -8.11 25.81
N LYS A 237 3.56 -9.22 26.28
CA LYS A 237 4.99 -9.33 26.62
C LYS A 237 5.83 -9.64 25.38
N ASN A 238 7.12 -9.33 25.46
CA ASN A 238 8.15 -9.71 24.48
C ASN A 238 8.00 -9.09 23.08
N ILE A 239 7.15 -8.06 22.94
CA ILE A 239 7.07 -7.28 21.69
C ILE A 239 8.07 -6.13 21.80
N THR A 240 8.97 -6.02 20.82
CA THR A 240 9.94 -4.92 20.72
C THR A 240 9.43 -3.80 19.82
N ILE A 241 10.09 -2.64 19.86
CA ILE A 241 9.86 -1.54 18.90
C ILE A 241 10.06 -2.00 17.46
N GLU A 242 11.08 -2.81 17.19
CA GLU A 242 11.34 -3.38 15.86
C GLU A 242 10.18 -4.26 15.38
N ASN A 243 9.56 -5.05 16.26
CA ASN A 243 8.40 -5.86 15.88
C ASN A 243 7.21 -5.00 15.43
N LEU A 244 7.05 -3.81 16.01
CA LEU A 244 6.01 -2.86 15.60
C LEU A 244 6.32 -2.27 14.22
N LEU A 245 7.56 -1.83 13.99
CA LEU A 245 8.00 -1.24 12.72
C LEU A 245 7.84 -2.22 11.54
N THR A 246 8.13 -3.49 11.78
CA THR A 246 8.18 -4.56 10.76
C THR A 246 6.87 -5.35 10.64
N HIS A 247 5.83 -5.00 11.40
CA HIS A 247 4.56 -5.73 11.47
C HIS A 247 4.74 -7.22 11.83
N THR A 248 5.66 -7.53 12.72
CA THR A 248 5.93 -8.90 13.19
C THR A 248 5.58 -9.12 14.66
N SER A 249 4.83 -8.21 15.26
CA SER A 249 4.40 -8.27 16.67
C SER A 249 3.26 -9.26 16.94
N GLY A 250 2.50 -9.64 15.91
CA GLY A 250 1.28 -10.41 16.05
C GLY A 250 0.09 -9.63 16.65
N LEU A 251 0.21 -8.32 16.84
CA LEU A 251 -0.87 -7.50 17.40
C LEU A 251 -2.08 -7.46 16.45
N PRO A 252 -3.31 -7.70 16.95
CA PRO A 252 -4.51 -7.52 16.15
C PRO A 252 -4.72 -6.04 15.82
N ASP A 253 -5.37 -5.78 14.68
CA ASP A 253 -5.71 -4.41 14.28
C ASP A 253 -6.81 -3.81 15.19
N TYR A 254 -6.59 -2.59 15.68
CA TYR A 254 -7.46 -1.90 16.63
C TYR A 254 -8.81 -1.53 16.02
N ASP A 255 -8.91 -1.42 14.69
CA ASP A 255 -10.14 -1.05 13.98
C ASP A 255 -11.32 -1.96 14.34
N LYS A 256 -11.04 -3.27 14.44
CA LYS A 256 -12.03 -4.28 14.83
C LYS A 256 -12.44 -4.16 16.28
N LEU A 257 -11.56 -3.67 17.16
CA LEU A 257 -11.87 -3.45 18.57
C LEU A 257 -12.74 -2.19 18.70
N LEU A 258 -12.29 -1.06 18.15
CA LEU A 258 -13.02 0.21 18.19
C LEU A 258 -14.43 0.07 17.60
N SER A 259 -14.55 -0.54 16.42
CA SER A 259 -15.86 -0.70 15.76
C SER A 259 -16.90 -1.47 16.60
N LYS A 260 -16.45 -2.32 17.54
CA LYS A 260 -17.29 -3.13 18.44
C LYS A 260 -17.61 -2.45 19.76
N VAL A 261 -16.64 -1.79 20.39
CA VAL A 261 -16.76 -1.36 21.80
C VAL A 261 -16.69 0.16 22.00
N TRP A 262 -16.27 0.93 21.00
CA TRP A 262 -16.11 2.37 21.14
C TRP A 262 -17.42 3.12 20.94
N ASP A 263 -17.60 4.19 21.72
CA ASP A 263 -18.65 5.17 21.50
C ASP A 263 -18.33 6.01 20.27
N LYS A 264 -18.95 5.66 19.13
CA LYS A 264 -18.70 6.29 17.82
C LYS A 264 -19.12 7.76 17.74
N SER A 265 -19.72 8.32 18.79
CA SER A 265 -19.97 9.77 18.90
C SER A 265 -18.73 10.57 19.35
N LYS A 266 -17.67 9.88 19.79
CA LYS A 266 -16.43 10.49 20.32
C LYS A 266 -15.22 10.13 19.45
N PHE A 267 -14.25 11.03 19.42
CA PHE A 267 -12.93 10.75 18.86
C PHE A 267 -12.14 9.83 19.80
N ALA A 268 -11.69 8.67 19.30
CA ALA A 268 -10.72 7.82 19.97
C ALA A 268 -9.31 8.37 19.75
N THR A 269 -8.54 8.47 20.81
CA THR A 269 -7.11 8.78 20.77
C THR A 269 -6.26 7.52 20.83
N ASN A 270 -4.95 7.65 20.59
CA ASN A 270 -4.02 6.54 20.78
C ASN A 270 -4.11 5.94 22.20
N TYR A 271 -4.22 6.79 23.23
CA TYR A 271 -4.33 6.35 24.62
C TYR A 271 -5.63 5.58 24.89
N ASP A 272 -6.75 5.98 24.29
CA ASP A 272 -8.01 5.23 24.40
C ASP A 272 -7.86 3.81 23.85
N VAL A 273 -7.19 3.67 22.70
CA VAL A 273 -6.91 2.35 22.12
C VAL A 273 -6.00 1.53 23.03
N ILE A 274 -4.95 2.13 23.61
CA ILE A 274 -4.08 1.45 24.58
C ILE A 274 -4.90 0.94 25.78
N GLU A 275 -5.79 1.75 26.34
CA GLU A 275 -6.65 1.34 27.46
C GLU A 275 -7.63 0.22 27.07
N LEU A 276 -8.18 0.25 25.84
CA LEU A 276 -9.00 -0.84 25.34
C LEU A 276 -8.20 -2.14 25.16
N LEU A 277 -6.95 -2.06 24.69
CA LEU A 277 -6.07 -3.24 24.60
C LEU A 277 -5.80 -3.80 26.00
N LYS A 278 -5.51 -2.96 27.00
CA LYS A 278 -5.31 -3.39 28.39
C LYS A 278 -6.55 -4.05 28.98
N LYS A 279 -7.72 -3.48 28.73
CA LYS A 279 -9.01 -3.96 29.25
C LYS A 279 -9.44 -5.27 28.60
N HIS A 280 -9.39 -5.35 27.27
CA HIS A 280 -9.96 -6.46 26.52
C HIS A 280 -8.96 -7.55 26.15
N LYS A 281 -7.66 -7.24 26.15
CA LYS A 281 -6.54 -8.17 25.86
C LYS A 281 -6.84 -9.09 24.67
N PRO A 282 -7.23 -8.56 23.49
CA PRO A 282 -7.55 -9.41 22.35
C PRO A 282 -6.37 -10.32 22.02
N LYS A 283 -6.65 -11.58 21.66
CA LYS A 283 -5.60 -12.58 21.41
C LYS A 283 -4.66 -12.11 20.29
N VAL A 284 -3.35 -12.25 20.50
CA VAL A 284 -2.35 -12.08 19.43
C VAL A 284 -2.56 -13.11 18.33
N LEU A 285 -2.28 -12.70 17.11
CA LEU A 285 -2.49 -13.52 15.92
C LEU A 285 -1.31 -14.45 15.62
N ALA A 286 -0.11 -14.10 16.11
CA ALA A 286 1.12 -14.88 16.04
C ALA A 286 2.07 -14.46 17.18
N GLN A 287 3.10 -15.26 17.45
CA GLN A 287 4.20 -14.83 18.32
C GLN A 287 5.11 -13.82 17.58
N PRO A 288 5.88 -12.98 18.32
CA PRO A 288 6.84 -12.08 17.70
C PRO A 288 7.78 -12.79 16.71
N ASN A 289 7.98 -12.18 15.54
CA ASN A 289 8.81 -12.69 14.44
C ASN A 289 8.35 -14.01 13.79
N GLU A 290 7.21 -14.58 14.18
CA GLU A 290 6.69 -15.82 13.58
C GLU A 290 6.14 -15.58 12.17
N SER A 291 5.44 -14.45 11.96
CA SER A 291 4.88 -14.08 10.67
C SER A 291 4.78 -12.56 10.51
N PHE A 292 4.73 -12.12 9.25
CA PHE A 292 4.36 -10.74 8.91
C PHE A 292 2.83 -10.61 8.93
N MET A 293 2.32 -9.64 9.70
CA MET A 293 0.89 -9.33 9.80
C MET A 293 0.69 -7.83 9.92
N TYR A 294 0.36 -7.19 8.79
CA TYR A 294 0.08 -5.76 8.75
C TYR A 294 -0.93 -5.37 9.83
N SER A 295 -0.56 -4.42 10.68
CA SER A 295 -1.34 -4.03 11.85
C SER A 295 -1.13 -2.55 12.13
N ASN A 296 -2.19 -1.76 12.02
CA ASN A 296 -2.18 -0.34 12.33
C ASN A 296 -1.90 -0.08 13.82
N THR A 297 -2.32 -1.01 14.69
CA THR A 297 -2.01 -0.98 16.13
C THR A 297 -0.52 -0.83 16.41
N GLY A 298 0.33 -1.46 15.61
CA GLY A 298 1.78 -1.34 15.80
C GLY A 298 2.27 0.10 15.65
N TYR A 299 1.82 0.80 14.62
CA TYR A 299 2.24 2.17 14.34
C TYR A 299 1.58 3.20 15.26
N LEU A 300 0.37 2.93 15.72
CA LEU A 300 -0.27 3.67 16.81
C LEU A 300 0.57 3.60 18.09
N VAL A 301 1.02 2.39 18.48
CA VAL A 301 1.89 2.21 19.65
C VAL A 301 3.22 2.95 19.45
N LEU A 302 3.81 2.91 18.24
CA LEU A 302 5.02 3.70 17.93
C LEU A 302 4.80 5.20 18.12
N SER A 303 3.63 5.73 17.77
CA SER A 303 3.29 7.13 18.04
C SER A 303 3.35 7.45 19.54
N VAL A 304 2.81 6.58 20.40
CA VAL A 304 2.89 6.76 21.86
C VAL A 304 4.33 6.65 22.36
N ILE A 305 5.12 5.73 21.80
CA ILE A 305 6.55 5.59 22.14
C ILE A 305 7.34 6.86 21.77
N ILE A 306 7.07 7.45 20.61
CA ILE A 306 7.66 8.74 20.20
C ILE A 306 7.38 9.81 21.26
N GLU A 307 6.14 9.91 21.74
CA GLU A 307 5.78 10.88 22.77
C GLU A 307 6.53 10.64 24.07
N LYS A 308 6.57 9.39 24.54
CA LYS A 308 7.23 9.02 25.80
C LYS A 308 8.74 9.22 25.74
N ALA A 309 9.38 8.86 24.63
CA ALA A 309 10.83 8.99 24.47
C ALA A 309 11.26 10.44 24.22
N SER A 310 10.46 11.24 23.51
CA SER A 310 10.82 12.61 23.16
C SER A 310 10.40 13.65 24.19
N GLY A 311 9.30 13.41 24.92
CA GLY A 311 8.62 14.41 25.75
C GLY A 311 7.73 15.38 24.96
N LEU A 312 7.61 15.24 23.64
CA LEU A 312 6.77 16.05 22.76
C LEU A 312 5.54 15.27 22.32
N SER A 313 4.48 15.94 21.87
CA SER A 313 3.40 15.26 21.14
C SER A 313 3.93 14.65 19.84
N TYR A 314 3.26 13.63 19.29
CA TYR A 314 3.67 13.03 18.02
C TYR A 314 3.80 14.09 16.90
N ALA A 315 2.80 14.96 16.79
CA ALA A 315 2.81 16.11 15.89
C ALA A 315 4.02 17.03 16.13
N GLY A 316 4.27 17.41 17.39
CA GLY A 316 5.38 18.30 17.75
C GLY A 316 6.76 17.69 17.50
N PHE A 317 6.90 16.38 17.69
CA PHE A 317 8.13 15.68 17.37
C PHE A 317 8.39 15.64 15.86
N LEU A 318 7.41 15.26 15.04
CA LEU A 318 7.58 15.26 13.58
C LEU A 318 7.87 16.66 13.03
N GLU A 319 7.17 17.67 13.55
CA GLU A 319 7.39 19.08 13.19
C GLU A 319 8.83 19.52 13.46
N SER A 320 9.31 19.31 14.70
CA SER A 320 10.62 19.79 15.13
C SER A 320 11.80 18.95 14.62
N ALA A 321 11.60 17.64 14.46
CA ALA A 321 12.66 16.70 14.12
C ALA A 321 12.73 16.36 12.63
N ILE A 322 11.66 16.58 11.84
CA ILE A 322 11.62 16.22 10.42
C ILE A 322 11.17 17.40 9.55
N PHE A 323 9.96 17.93 9.76
CA PHE A 323 9.37 18.85 8.79
C PHE A 323 10.13 20.19 8.72
N LYS A 324 10.36 20.84 9.87
CA LYS A 324 11.12 22.11 9.91
C LYS A 324 12.57 21.96 9.44
N PRO A 325 13.36 20.98 9.92
CA PRO A 325 14.74 20.80 9.45
C PRO A 325 14.87 20.56 7.94
N LEU A 326 13.89 19.89 7.33
CA LEU A 326 13.88 19.63 5.88
C LEU A 326 13.24 20.77 5.06
N GLY A 327 12.65 21.78 5.70
CA GLY A 327 11.93 22.86 5.03
C GLY A 327 10.58 22.43 4.45
N MET A 328 9.95 21.38 4.99
CA MET A 328 8.62 20.92 4.59
C MET A 328 7.53 21.81 5.22
N GLU A 329 7.41 23.03 4.72
CA GLU A 329 6.61 24.12 5.32
C GLU A 329 5.10 23.85 5.37
N HIS A 330 4.58 22.95 4.54
CA HIS A 330 3.14 22.65 4.46
C HIS A 330 2.78 21.36 5.22
N THR A 331 3.74 20.44 5.33
CA THR A 331 3.54 19.09 5.85
C THR A 331 3.32 19.13 7.34
N ARG A 332 2.30 18.40 7.80
CA ARG A 332 1.89 18.41 9.20
C ARG A 332 1.08 17.19 9.56
N VAL A 333 1.02 16.91 10.85
CA VAL A 333 -0.01 16.01 11.40
C VAL A 333 -1.29 16.80 11.55
N TYR A 334 -2.35 16.38 10.87
CA TYR A 334 -3.63 17.09 10.88
C TYR A 334 -4.81 16.13 10.96
N ASN A 335 -5.71 16.42 11.89
CA ASN A 335 -6.91 15.65 12.21
C ASN A 335 -8.14 16.48 11.78
N THR A 336 -8.54 16.34 10.53
CA THR A 336 -9.47 17.26 9.82
C THR A 336 -10.81 17.48 10.53
N ARG A 337 -11.32 16.47 11.25
CA ARG A 337 -12.64 16.54 11.90
C ARG A 337 -12.54 16.90 13.37
N ARG A 338 -11.44 16.52 14.03
CA ARG A 338 -11.16 16.93 15.41
C ARG A 338 -10.80 18.41 15.49
N SER A 339 -10.04 18.93 14.53
CA SER A 339 -9.57 20.32 14.51
C SER A 339 -10.62 21.29 13.98
N LYS A 340 -11.83 21.32 14.58
CA LYS A 340 -12.98 22.13 14.12
C LYS A 340 -12.70 23.65 13.99
N ASN A 341 -11.65 24.15 14.65
CA ASN A 341 -11.27 25.57 14.62
C ASN A 341 -10.05 25.85 13.75
N GLU A 342 -9.44 24.82 13.14
CA GLU A 342 -8.31 24.97 12.25
C GLU A 342 -8.81 24.85 10.80
N LYS A 343 -8.65 25.92 10.02
CA LYS A 343 -8.97 25.91 8.59
C LYS A 343 -7.66 25.90 7.80
N ILE A 344 -7.40 24.80 7.12
CA ILE A 344 -6.29 24.71 6.17
C ILE A 344 -6.78 25.25 4.82
N GLU A 345 -6.19 26.35 4.35
CA GLU A 345 -6.65 27.06 3.15
C GLU A 345 -6.57 26.23 1.86
N ASN A 346 -5.50 25.43 1.72
CA ASN A 346 -5.25 24.60 0.53
C ASN A 346 -5.28 23.11 0.86
N TYR A 347 -6.39 22.66 1.44
CA TYR A 347 -6.62 21.27 1.80
C TYR A 347 -7.47 20.55 0.75
N ALA A 348 -7.02 19.40 0.27
CA ALA A 348 -7.84 18.53 -0.55
C ALA A 348 -8.82 17.75 0.34
N TYR A 349 -10.10 18.09 0.28
CA TYR A 349 -11.15 17.30 0.92
C TYR A 349 -11.30 15.95 0.23
N GLY A 350 -11.39 14.88 1.03
CA GLY A 350 -11.56 13.52 0.54
C GLY A 350 -13.01 13.27 0.14
N TYR A 351 -13.21 12.62 -0.99
CA TYR A 351 -14.54 12.27 -1.50
C TYR A 351 -14.66 10.78 -1.84
N VAL A 352 -15.78 10.18 -1.47
CA VAL A 352 -16.14 8.80 -1.81
C VAL A 352 -17.30 8.81 -2.80
N TYR A 353 -17.34 7.82 -3.70
CA TYR A 353 -18.44 7.72 -4.65
C TYR A 353 -19.65 7.05 -4.02
N SER A 354 -20.78 7.77 -3.94
CA SER A 354 -22.06 7.20 -3.53
C SER A 354 -22.76 6.62 -4.75
N ASN A 355 -22.90 5.29 -4.80
CA ASN A 355 -23.65 4.61 -5.86
C ASN A 355 -25.14 4.97 -5.85
N SER A 356 -25.74 5.16 -4.67
CA SER A 356 -27.16 5.51 -4.55
C SER A 356 -27.46 6.94 -5.01
N LEU A 357 -26.55 7.87 -4.79
CA LEU A 357 -26.68 9.26 -5.23
C LEU A 357 -26.02 9.52 -6.59
N ASN A 358 -25.34 8.51 -7.15
CA ASN A 358 -24.57 8.58 -8.39
C ASN A 358 -23.62 9.80 -8.46
N ARG A 359 -22.97 10.12 -7.34
CA ARG A 359 -22.05 11.27 -7.22
C ARG A 359 -21.04 11.09 -6.10
N TYR A 360 -19.97 11.88 -6.15
CA TYR A 360 -19.02 12.01 -5.06
C TYR A 360 -19.63 12.80 -3.89
N VAL A 361 -19.37 12.31 -2.67
CA VAL A 361 -19.79 12.94 -1.41
C VAL A 361 -18.65 12.88 -0.40
N VAL A 362 -18.67 13.77 0.60
CA VAL A 362 -17.73 13.68 1.72
C VAL A 362 -18.04 12.41 2.54
N PRO A 363 -17.03 11.64 3.00
CA PRO A 363 -17.23 10.40 3.77
C PRO A 363 -18.15 10.58 4.99
N ASP A 364 -18.06 11.72 5.64
CA ASP A 364 -18.82 12.12 6.84
C ASP A 364 -20.34 12.07 6.63
N SER A 365 -20.79 12.19 5.37
CA SER A 365 -22.21 12.18 5.01
C SER A 365 -22.81 10.77 4.90
N THR A 366 -22.03 9.70 5.09
CA THR A 366 -22.50 8.33 4.94
C THR A 366 -22.26 7.50 6.20
N LYS A 367 -23.18 6.56 6.48
CA LYS A 367 -23.02 5.61 7.59
C LYS A 367 -21.88 4.60 7.36
N GLU A 368 -21.52 4.38 6.09
CA GLU A 368 -20.48 3.42 5.69
C GLU A 368 -19.09 3.84 6.15
N PHE A 369 -18.83 5.15 6.25
CA PHE A 369 -17.50 5.69 6.54
C PHE A 369 -17.42 6.38 7.91
N GLN A 370 -18.28 6.06 8.88
CA GLN A 370 -18.26 6.70 10.21
C GLN A 370 -16.92 6.62 10.94
N GLN A 371 -16.06 5.66 10.62
CA GLN A 371 -14.69 5.55 11.13
C GLN A 371 -13.85 6.78 10.88
N VAL A 372 -14.11 7.52 9.80
CA VAL A 372 -13.40 8.78 9.53
C VAL A 372 -13.60 9.79 10.66
N ILE A 373 -14.71 9.71 11.39
CA ILE A 373 -15.01 10.58 12.51
C ILE A 373 -14.33 10.03 13.76
N TYR A 374 -14.74 8.85 14.24
CA TYR A 374 -14.28 8.40 15.56
C TYR A 374 -12.80 7.97 15.61
N GLN A 375 -12.11 7.78 14.48
CA GLN A 375 -10.67 7.48 14.42
C GLN A 375 -9.81 8.69 14.03
N ASP A 376 -10.41 9.85 13.78
CA ASP A 376 -9.70 11.02 13.25
C ASP A 376 -8.55 11.51 14.15
N ALA A 377 -8.53 11.12 15.43
CA ALA A 377 -7.55 11.50 16.44
C ALA A 377 -6.45 10.46 16.69
N ILE A 378 -6.41 9.40 15.89
CA ILE A 378 -5.39 8.36 15.96
C ILE A 378 -4.22 8.73 15.05
N THR A 379 -2.99 8.57 15.52
CA THR A 379 -1.78 8.99 14.82
C THR A 379 -0.72 7.88 14.78
N GLY A 380 0.27 8.03 13.90
CA GLY A 380 1.39 7.09 13.73
C GLY A 380 1.22 6.16 12.54
N ASP A 381 0.03 5.58 12.39
CA ASP A 381 -0.38 4.76 11.26
C ASP A 381 -0.90 5.58 10.07
N GLY A 382 -1.42 6.79 10.33
CA GLY A 382 -1.96 7.75 9.35
C GLY A 382 -1.74 9.21 9.75
N THR A 383 -2.59 10.12 9.25
CA THR A 383 -2.73 11.55 9.64
C THR A 383 -1.59 12.52 9.33
N VAL A 384 -0.47 12.07 8.75
CA VAL A 384 0.45 13.01 8.09
C VAL A 384 -0.22 13.49 6.81
N ASN A 385 -0.30 14.82 6.68
CA ASN A 385 -0.83 15.50 5.50
C ASN A 385 0.32 16.22 4.82
N SER A 386 0.48 16.04 3.52
CA SER A 386 1.59 16.62 2.75
C SER A 386 1.16 16.97 1.33
N CYS A 387 2.01 17.69 0.62
CA CYS A 387 1.81 18.15 -0.74
C CYS A 387 2.99 17.73 -1.61
N THR A 388 2.85 17.81 -2.94
CA THR A 388 3.94 17.40 -3.83
C THR A 388 5.20 18.26 -3.66
N ARG A 389 5.06 19.54 -3.31
CA ARG A 389 6.20 20.43 -3.05
C ARG A 389 7.07 19.92 -1.91
N ASP A 390 6.47 19.59 -0.77
CA ASP A 390 7.20 19.11 0.39
C ASP A 390 7.69 17.66 0.21
N LEU A 391 6.93 16.82 -0.49
CA LEU A 391 7.35 15.45 -0.76
C LEU A 391 8.63 15.40 -1.61
N ILE A 392 8.94 16.41 -2.43
CA ILE A 392 10.27 16.49 -3.10
C ILE A 392 11.40 16.51 -2.05
N LEU A 393 11.23 17.27 -0.97
CA LEU A 393 12.22 17.40 0.10
C LEU A 393 12.36 16.09 0.88
N TRP A 394 11.23 15.45 1.19
CA TRP A 394 11.21 14.12 1.81
C TRP A 394 11.94 13.07 0.97
N GLU A 395 11.63 13.01 -0.32
CA GLU A 395 12.27 12.06 -1.24
C GLU A 395 13.78 12.33 -1.38
N ASN A 396 14.19 13.60 -1.38
CA ASN A 396 15.60 13.98 -1.42
C ASN A 396 16.35 13.58 -0.15
N GLU A 397 15.73 13.68 1.03
CA GLU A 397 16.30 13.17 2.28
C GLU A 397 16.48 11.65 2.22
N LEU A 398 15.51 10.91 1.69
CA LEU A 398 15.63 9.45 1.54
C LEU A 398 16.61 9.02 0.44
N LEU A 399 16.89 9.89 -0.54
CA LEU A 399 17.89 9.63 -1.59
C LEU A 399 19.32 9.96 -1.13
N LYS A 400 19.50 11.11 -0.50
CA LYS A 400 20.80 11.61 -0.02
C LYS A 400 20.61 12.22 1.37
N PRO A 401 20.67 11.38 2.42
CA PRO A 401 20.25 11.82 3.74
C PRO A 401 21.21 12.82 4.37
N THR A 402 20.61 13.80 5.03
CA THR A 402 21.27 14.89 5.77
C THR A 402 20.84 14.91 7.24
N LEU A 403 19.64 14.39 7.54
CA LEU A 403 19.04 14.32 8.87
C LEU A 403 19.19 12.90 9.47
N ILE A 404 18.72 11.88 8.75
CA ILE A 404 18.84 10.49 9.19
C ILE A 404 20.22 9.94 8.81
N SER A 405 20.86 9.16 9.68
CA SER A 405 22.12 8.51 9.28
C SER A 405 21.88 7.49 8.17
N LYS A 406 22.86 7.34 7.27
CA LYS A 406 22.85 6.30 6.22
C LYS A 406 22.64 4.90 6.79
N GLN A 407 23.18 4.62 7.97
CA GLN A 407 23.02 3.33 8.66
C GLN A 407 21.56 3.10 9.06
N ASN A 408 20.90 4.08 9.69
CA ASN A 408 19.49 3.93 10.08
C ASN A 408 18.56 3.88 8.88
N LEU A 409 18.82 4.67 7.84
CA LEU A 409 18.06 4.58 6.59
C LEU A 409 18.22 3.19 5.93
N ALA A 410 19.43 2.62 5.96
CA ALA A 410 19.65 1.26 5.47
C ALA A 410 18.84 0.21 6.25
N LYS A 411 18.68 0.35 7.57
CA LYS A 411 17.77 -0.52 8.35
C LYS A 411 16.34 -0.41 7.83
N ALA A 412 15.85 0.81 7.60
CA ALA A 412 14.48 1.03 7.11
C ALA A 412 14.20 0.37 5.75
N PHE A 413 15.22 0.25 4.90
CA PHE A 413 15.12 -0.36 3.56
C PHE A 413 15.61 -1.82 3.53
N THR A 414 15.83 -2.44 4.68
CA THR A 414 16.22 -3.86 4.78
C THR A 414 15.00 -4.72 5.15
N PRO A 415 14.70 -5.79 4.39
CA PRO A 415 13.61 -6.69 4.75
C PRO A 415 13.89 -7.41 6.08
N HIS A 416 12.92 -7.38 6.99
CA HIS A 416 13.05 -8.07 8.27
C HIS A 416 13.03 -9.59 8.10
N ARG A 417 13.84 -10.33 8.88
CA ARG A 417 13.86 -11.80 8.84
C ARG A 417 13.01 -12.39 9.96
N LEU A 418 12.14 -13.32 9.58
CA LEU A 418 11.30 -14.09 10.51
C LEU A 418 12.14 -15.16 11.24
N ASN A 419 11.58 -15.75 12.29
CA ASN A 419 12.23 -16.81 13.09
C ASN A 419 12.66 -18.03 12.28
N ASN A 420 12.00 -18.29 11.14
CA ASN A 420 12.35 -19.37 10.21
C ASN A 420 13.44 -18.99 9.19
N GLY A 421 14.04 -17.80 9.33
CA GLY A 421 15.10 -17.25 8.46
C GLY A 421 14.60 -16.61 7.16
N GLN A 422 13.31 -16.74 6.83
CA GLN A 422 12.74 -16.16 5.61
C GLN A 422 12.65 -14.64 5.73
N PRO A 423 13.01 -13.88 4.68
CA PRO A 423 12.74 -12.45 4.65
C PRO A 423 11.23 -12.22 4.52
N SER A 424 10.73 -11.23 5.24
CA SER A 424 9.46 -10.57 4.90
C SER A 424 9.65 -9.67 3.68
N TYR A 425 8.59 -8.98 3.25
CA TYR A 425 8.64 -7.99 2.18
C TYR A 425 8.53 -6.55 2.72
N TYR A 426 8.81 -6.34 4.01
CA TYR A 426 8.58 -5.07 4.68
C TYR A 426 9.80 -4.67 5.51
N GLY A 427 10.18 -3.40 5.40
CA GLY A 427 11.20 -2.73 6.22
C GLY A 427 10.54 -1.90 7.32
N TYR A 428 11.09 -0.73 7.63
CA TYR A 428 10.50 0.16 8.63
C TYR A 428 9.66 1.23 7.93
N GLY A 429 8.37 0.96 7.75
CA GLY A 429 7.41 1.87 7.11
C GLY A 429 7.42 1.81 5.59
N PHE A 430 8.12 0.83 5.01
CA PHE A 430 8.28 0.64 3.57
C PHE A 430 8.04 -0.81 3.18
N ILE A 431 7.29 -1.00 2.10
CA ILE A 431 7.20 -2.24 1.36
C ILE A 431 8.43 -2.33 0.45
N LEU A 432 9.06 -3.50 0.43
CA LEU A 432 10.33 -3.77 -0.24
C LEU A 432 10.18 -4.87 -1.28
N ASN A 433 10.72 -4.62 -2.48
CA ASN A 433 10.98 -5.63 -3.49
C ASN A 433 12.50 -5.63 -3.73
N ASP A 434 13.19 -6.68 -3.31
CA ASP A 434 14.66 -6.74 -3.21
C ASP A 434 15.37 -6.87 -4.57
N GLY A 435 14.65 -7.13 -5.66
CA GLY A 435 15.11 -6.86 -7.00
C GLY A 435 16.27 -7.72 -7.51
N GLN A 436 16.31 -9.02 -7.18
CA GLN A 436 17.36 -9.93 -7.68
C GLN A 436 17.37 -10.03 -9.22
N LYS A 437 16.19 -10.20 -9.84
CA LYS A 437 16.02 -10.25 -11.31
C LYS A 437 15.14 -9.12 -11.85
N THR A 438 14.67 -8.26 -10.97
CA THR A 438 13.66 -7.22 -11.19
C THR A 438 14.15 -5.92 -10.59
N GLU A 439 13.61 -4.78 -10.99
CA GLU A 439 13.95 -3.51 -10.36
C GLU A 439 13.71 -3.56 -8.85
N ARG A 440 14.65 -2.99 -8.09
CA ARG A 440 14.55 -2.90 -6.64
C ARG A 440 13.62 -1.75 -6.27
N LEU A 441 12.50 -2.08 -5.62
CA LEU A 441 11.50 -1.10 -5.23
C LEU A 441 11.46 -0.89 -3.72
N VAL A 442 11.30 0.38 -3.35
CA VAL A 442 11.00 0.82 -1.98
C VAL A 442 9.78 1.72 -2.04
N TYR A 443 8.65 1.27 -1.51
CA TYR A 443 7.39 1.99 -1.69
C TYR A 443 6.45 1.84 -0.50
N HIS A 444 5.40 2.65 -0.48
CA HIS A 444 4.26 2.39 0.38
C HIS A 444 2.99 2.90 -0.33
N THR A 445 1.85 2.31 0.00
CA THR A 445 0.53 2.78 -0.42
C THR A 445 -0.29 3.25 0.78
N GLY A 446 -1.11 4.26 0.61
CA GLY A 446 -2.01 4.79 1.63
C GLY A 446 -3.43 4.75 1.12
N SER A 447 -4.36 4.30 1.96
CA SER A 447 -5.79 4.40 1.69
C SER A 447 -6.52 4.83 2.94
N TRP A 448 -7.36 5.83 2.79
CA TRP A 448 -8.32 6.30 3.78
C TRP A 448 -9.59 6.71 3.02
N PRO A 449 -10.80 6.70 3.61
CA PRO A 449 -11.99 7.09 2.86
C PRO A 449 -11.84 8.49 2.26
N GLY A 450 -11.92 8.56 0.93
CA GLY A 450 -11.68 9.77 0.16
C GLY A 450 -10.24 9.93 -0.34
N TYR A 451 -9.25 9.24 0.23
CA TYR A 451 -7.85 9.43 -0.10
C TYR A 451 -7.18 8.15 -0.61
N LEU A 452 -6.28 8.33 -1.57
CA LEU A 452 -5.32 7.30 -1.95
C LEU A 452 -3.96 7.92 -2.25
N CYS A 453 -2.90 7.33 -1.69
CA CYS A 453 -1.53 7.77 -1.84
C CYS A 453 -0.66 6.60 -2.32
N ILE A 454 0.26 6.86 -3.24
CA ILE A 454 1.29 5.91 -3.66
C ILE A 454 2.59 6.67 -3.75
N ILE A 455 3.61 6.21 -3.03
CA ILE A 455 4.98 6.72 -3.15
C ILE A 455 5.87 5.53 -3.46
N MET A 456 6.42 5.47 -4.67
CA MET A 456 7.17 4.33 -5.19
C MET A 456 8.54 4.76 -5.70
N ARG A 457 9.59 4.10 -5.22
CA ARG A 457 10.98 4.40 -5.58
C ARG A 457 11.58 3.22 -6.31
N PHE A 458 12.17 3.48 -7.46
CA PHE A 458 13.10 2.60 -8.13
C PHE A 458 14.49 2.91 -7.59
N ALA A 459 14.91 2.17 -6.55
CA ALA A 459 16.07 2.54 -5.74
C ALA A 459 17.37 2.55 -6.54
N ASP A 460 17.54 1.61 -7.49
CA ASP A 460 18.73 1.52 -8.34
C ASP A 460 18.74 2.59 -9.45
N LEU A 461 17.55 3.02 -9.90
CA LEU A 461 17.38 4.04 -10.95
C LEU A 461 17.29 5.47 -10.40
N GLN A 462 17.16 5.63 -9.08
CA GLN A 462 16.91 6.91 -8.41
C GLN A 462 15.68 7.66 -8.95
N LYS A 463 14.64 6.92 -9.34
CA LYS A 463 13.37 7.48 -9.81
C LYS A 463 12.29 7.27 -8.76
N THR A 464 11.47 8.30 -8.53
CA THR A 464 10.31 8.22 -7.64
C THR A 464 9.04 8.58 -8.39
N ILE A 465 7.97 7.84 -8.15
CA ILE A 465 6.60 8.16 -8.57
C ILE A 465 5.79 8.46 -7.32
N VAL A 466 5.09 9.59 -7.34
CA VAL A 466 4.10 9.98 -6.34
C VAL A 466 2.75 10.16 -7.01
N VAL A 467 1.73 9.49 -6.49
CA VAL A 467 0.32 9.69 -6.89
C VAL A 467 -0.49 9.97 -5.64
N LEU A 468 -1.10 11.15 -5.58
CA LEU A 468 -2.00 11.58 -4.50
C LEU A 468 -3.40 11.78 -5.06
N SER A 469 -4.42 11.23 -4.43
CA SER A 469 -5.82 11.37 -4.85
C SER A 469 -6.70 11.68 -3.66
N ASN A 470 -7.67 12.59 -3.85
CA ASN A 470 -8.71 12.93 -2.87
C ASN A 470 -10.11 12.50 -3.36
N ASN A 471 -10.20 11.49 -4.22
CA ASN A 471 -11.48 10.88 -4.59
C ASN A 471 -11.47 9.35 -4.58
N SER A 472 -10.57 8.75 -3.79
CA SER A 472 -10.34 7.30 -3.72
C SER A 472 -10.34 6.63 -5.10
N TYR A 473 -9.62 7.20 -6.07
CA TYR A 473 -9.67 6.72 -7.45
C TYR A 473 -9.21 5.25 -7.57
N ASP A 474 -10.15 4.34 -7.86
CA ASP A 474 -9.95 2.88 -7.92
C ASP A 474 -8.78 2.45 -8.80
N ASN A 475 -8.45 3.20 -9.85
CA ASN A 475 -7.39 2.84 -10.79
C ASN A 475 -6.05 3.52 -10.48
N SER A 476 -5.85 4.09 -9.29
CA SER A 476 -4.58 4.80 -8.98
C SER A 476 -3.38 3.85 -8.95
N LEU A 477 -3.53 2.61 -8.45
CA LEU A 477 -2.46 1.60 -8.51
C LEU A 477 -2.09 1.28 -9.96
N LYS A 478 -3.11 1.16 -10.83
CA LYS A 478 -2.92 0.95 -12.26
C LYS A 478 -2.25 2.16 -12.93
N LEU A 479 -2.60 3.38 -12.53
CA LEU A 479 -1.99 4.62 -13.00
C LEU A 479 -0.50 4.67 -12.61
N ALA A 480 -0.18 4.39 -11.35
CA ALA A 480 1.20 4.33 -10.89
C ALA A 480 2.01 3.25 -11.65
N ASP A 481 1.43 2.08 -11.89
CA ASP A 481 2.06 1.01 -12.68
C ASP A 481 2.25 1.36 -14.16
N ASP A 482 1.30 2.06 -14.78
CA ASP A 482 1.44 2.54 -16.16
C ASP A 482 2.55 3.60 -16.29
N ILE A 483 2.64 4.53 -15.32
CA ILE A 483 3.73 5.52 -15.25
C ILE A 483 5.07 4.80 -15.03
N ALA A 484 5.11 3.87 -14.07
CA ALA A 484 6.28 3.07 -13.77
C ALA A 484 6.78 2.28 -14.97
N ALA A 485 5.88 1.65 -15.73
CA ALA A 485 6.23 0.99 -16.97
C ALA A 485 6.89 1.97 -17.96
N THR A 486 6.39 3.20 -18.10
CA THR A 486 6.99 4.21 -18.98
C THR A 486 8.43 4.60 -18.55
N LEU A 487 8.80 4.40 -17.28
CA LEU A 487 10.15 4.71 -16.78
C LEU A 487 11.17 3.59 -16.99
N VAL A 488 10.70 2.34 -17.16
CA VAL A 488 11.56 1.13 -17.08
C VAL A 488 11.31 0.10 -18.19
N GLU A 489 10.22 0.21 -18.94
CA GLU A 489 9.87 -0.61 -20.11
C GLU A 489 9.86 0.26 -21.37
#